data_AF-A0AA94JRP4-F1
#
_entry.id   AF-A0AA94JRP4-F1
#
_cell.length_a   1.000
_cell.length_b   1.000
_cell.length_c   1.000
_cell.angle_alpha   90.00
_cell.angle_beta   90.00
_cell.angle_gamma   90.00
#
_symmetry.space_group_name_H-M   'P 1'
#
loop_
_entity.id
_entity.type
_entity.pdbx_description
1 polymer ?
#
loop_
_entity_poly.entity_id
_entity_poly.type
_entity_poly.pdbx_seq_one_letter_code
_entity_poly.pdbx_strand_id
1 'polypeptide(L)'
;IKDIDAVVSATGGATFKSLSDMSLEENNVAIKSKLLGQINLVLIGQHYLNKNGSFTLTSGIMMDDPILLGSSAAMANVGVSGFVTSAAVELKNGLRINNVSPNVVEEALDKYGEFFKGFTAVPVDKVANAFIKSVEGAQTGQTYKVY
;
A
#
# COMPACT_ATOMS: atom_id res chain seq x y z
N ILE A 1 19.23 -11.90 -7.33
CA ILE A 1 17.96 -12.48 -7.81
C ILE A 1 17.88 -12.17 -9.31
N LYS A 2 17.57 -13.16 -10.15
CA LYS A 2 17.41 -12.98 -11.61
C LYS A 2 15.97 -13.36 -11.97
N ASP A 3 15.52 -12.89 -13.13
CA ASP A 3 14.24 -13.27 -13.74
C ASP A 3 13.01 -12.96 -12.88
N ILE A 4 12.86 -11.69 -12.47
CA ILE A 4 11.69 -11.23 -11.69
C ILE A 4 10.72 -10.50 -12.62
N ASP A 5 9.49 -11.02 -12.73
CA ASP A 5 8.43 -10.39 -13.53
C ASP A 5 7.51 -9.47 -12.70
N ALA A 6 7.41 -9.70 -11.39
CA ALA A 6 6.59 -8.87 -10.52
C ALA A 6 7.17 -8.78 -9.10
N VAL A 7 7.01 -7.61 -8.49
CA VAL A 7 7.28 -7.36 -7.07
C VAL A 7 5.99 -6.92 -6.40
N VAL A 8 5.52 -7.72 -5.45
CA VAL A 8 4.32 -7.44 -4.67
C VAL A 8 4.72 -7.12 -3.23
N SER A 9 4.27 -5.97 -2.72
CA SER A 9 4.50 -5.53 -1.37
C SER A 9 3.19 -5.51 -0.59
N ALA A 10 2.93 -6.58 0.16
CA ALA A 10 1.82 -6.72 1.11
C ALA A 10 2.30 -6.56 2.57
N THR A 11 3.17 -5.57 2.80
CA THR A 11 3.84 -5.34 4.09
C THR A 11 3.80 -3.85 4.48
N GLY A 12 4.41 -3.53 5.62
CA GLY A 12 4.56 -2.18 6.15
C GLY A 12 3.79 -1.96 7.45
N GLY A 13 4.50 -1.47 8.47
CA GLY A 13 3.95 -1.13 9.78
C GLY A 13 3.75 0.38 9.93
N ALA A 14 2.70 0.75 10.66
CA ALA A 14 2.42 2.13 11.06
C ALA A 14 1.94 2.15 12.52
N THR A 15 2.22 3.26 13.21
CA THR A 15 1.77 3.46 14.59
C THR A 15 0.29 3.83 14.63
N PHE A 16 -0.46 3.22 15.55
CA PHE A 16 -1.82 3.63 15.89
C PHE A 16 -1.79 4.35 17.24
N LYS A 17 -1.97 5.68 17.23
CA LYS A 17 -1.96 6.51 18.43
C LYS A 17 -2.70 7.82 18.22
N SER A 18 -3.23 8.39 19.30
CA SER A 18 -3.91 9.70 19.29
C SER A 18 -2.96 10.77 18.77
N LEU A 19 -3.50 11.72 18.01
CA LEU A 19 -2.69 12.79 17.44
C LEU A 19 -2.00 13.63 18.52
N SER A 20 -2.65 13.84 19.67
CA SER A 20 -2.11 14.61 20.80
C SER A 20 -0.92 13.95 21.49
N ASP A 21 -0.85 12.61 21.45
CA ASP A 21 0.11 11.85 22.24
C ASP A 21 1.18 11.16 21.37
N MET A 22 1.06 11.28 20.04
CA MET A 22 1.99 10.68 19.09
C MET A 22 3.31 11.47 19.03
N SER A 23 4.40 10.80 19.35
CA SER A 23 5.74 11.38 19.24
C SER A 23 6.27 11.36 17.81
N LEU A 24 7.32 12.13 17.56
CA LEU A 24 8.02 12.11 16.27
C LEU A 24 8.64 10.74 15.98
N GLU A 25 9.16 10.04 16.98
CA GLU A 25 9.76 8.71 16.83
C GLU A 25 8.70 7.67 16.48
N GLU A 26 7.54 7.75 17.11
CA GLU A 26 6.39 6.88 16.84
C GLU A 26 5.85 7.11 15.43
N ASN A 27 5.71 8.37 14.98
CA ASN A 27 5.28 8.65 13.61
C ASN A 27 6.33 8.19 12.56
N ASN A 28 7.62 8.23 12.92
CA ASN A 28 8.71 7.77 12.06
C ASN A 28 8.65 6.25 11.75
N VAL A 29 7.93 5.46 12.55
CA VAL A 29 7.71 4.03 12.23
C VAL A 29 6.99 3.88 10.90
N ALA A 30 5.89 4.63 10.68
CA ALA A 30 5.15 4.58 9.41
C ALA A 30 5.99 5.12 8.24
N ILE A 31 6.79 6.16 8.48
CA ILE A 31 7.68 6.73 7.47
C ILE A 31 8.72 5.69 7.02
N LYS A 32 9.40 5.04 7.96
CA LYS A 32 10.49 4.12 7.63
C LYS A 32 10.00 2.76 7.11
N SER A 33 8.86 2.28 7.62
CA SER A 33 8.33 0.96 7.27
C SER A 33 7.29 1.02 6.15
N LYS A 34 6.07 1.51 6.45
CA LYS A 34 4.95 1.52 5.48
C LYS A 34 5.21 2.39 4.26
N LEU A 35 5.82 3.56 4.43
CA LEU A 35 6.09 4.50 3.34
C LEU A 35 7.41 4.16 2.62
N LEU A 36 8.55 4.50 3.23
CA LEU A 36 9.86 4.36 2.59
C LEU A 36 10.25 2.91 2.35
N GLY A 37 9.85 1.97 3.21
CA GLY A 37 10.11 0.55 2.97
C GLY A 37 9.52 0.08 1.64
N GLN A 38 8.28 0.47 1.33
CA GLN A 38 7.63 0.15 0.06
C GLN A 38 8.21 0.94 -1.13
N ILE A 39 8.46 2.24 -0.96
CA ILE A 39 9.06 3.07 -2.01
C ILE A 39 10.46 2.56 -2.38
N ASN A 40 11.26 2.17 -1.39
CA ASN A 40 12.62 1.66 -1.61
C ASN A 40 12.62 0.33 -2.37
N LEU A 41 11.58 -0.51 -2.23
CA LEU A 41 11.44 -1.71 -3.08
C LEU A 41 11.36 -1.33 -4.57
N VAL A 42 10.71 -0.21 -4.90
CA VAL A 42 10.62 0.27 -6.29
C VAL A 42 11.93 0.90 -6.73
N LEU A 43 12.48 1.81 -5.91
CA LEU A 43 13.73 2.51 -6.24
C LEU A 43 14.89 1.55 -6.50
N ILE A 44 14.98 0.46 -5.71
CA ILE A 44 16.00 -0.58 -5.88
C ILE A 44 15.55 -1.58 -6.95
N GLY A 45 14.32 -2.08 -6.85
CA GLY A 45 13.82 -3.20 -7.64
C GLY A 45 13.72 -2.89 -9.13
N GLN A 46 13.52 -1.64 -9.53
CA GLN A 46 13.33 -1.28 -10.95
C GLN A 46 14.53 -1.67 -11.83
N HIS A 47 15.69 -1.88 -11.22
CA HIS A 47 16.92 -2.31 -11.89
C HIS A 47 17.04 -3.84 -12.03
N TYR A 48 16.11 -4.60 -11.45
CA TYR A 48 16.12 -6.06 -11.41
C TYR A 48 14.91 -6.72 -12.08
N LEU A 49 13.83 -5.98 -12.35
CA LEU A 49 12.68 -6.53 -13.06
C LEU A 49 12.97 -6.74 -14.55
N ASN A 50 12.37 -7.80 -15.08
CA ASN A 50 12.29 -8.04 -16.51
C ASN A 50 11.49 -6.93 -17.22
N LYS A 51 11.71 -6.80 -18.53
CA LYS A 51 10.92 -5.88 -19.38
C LYS A 51 9.43 -6.17 -19.23
N ASN A 52 8.61 -5.13 -19.15
CA ASN A 52 7.16 -5.21 -18.91
C ASN A 52 6.73 -5.79 -17.55
N GLY A 53 7.67 -5.97 -16.62
CA GLY A 53 7.37 -6.39 -15.26
C GLY A 53 6.55 -5.35 -14.46
N SER A 54 6.13 -5.71 -13.26
CA SER A 54 5.21 -4.87 -12.47
C SER A 54 5.56 -4.75 -10.98
N PHE A 55 5.21 -3.60 -10.40
CA PHE A 55 5.16 -3.38 -8.96
C PHE A 55 3.72 -3.27 -8.49
N THR A 56 3.43 -3.88 -7.34
CA THR A 56 2.14 -3.69 -6.66
C THR A 56 2.40 -3.40 -5.19
N LEU A 57 2.10 -2.17 -4.76
CA LEU A 57 2.27 -1.73 -3.37
C LEU A 57 0.93 -1.77 -2.61
N THR A 58 0.97 -1.59 -1.29
CA THR A 58 -0.22 -1.56 -0.43
C THR A 58 -0.38 -0.20 0.25
N SER A 59 -1.51 0.46 -0.01
CA SER A 59 -1.97 1.63 0.74
C SER A 59 -3.02 1.20 1.78
N GLY A 60 -4.22 1.77 1.77
CA GLY A 60 -5.33 1.38 2.63
C GLY A 60 -6.35 2.49 2.91
N ILE A 61 -7.57 2.07 3.25
CA ILE A 61 -8.76 2.92 3.35
C ILE A 61 -8.60 4.17 4.21
N MET A 62 -7.76 4.15 5.24
CA MET A 62 -7.55 5.27 6.17
C MET A 62 -7.09 6.58 5.50
N MET A 63 -6.59 6.54 4.25
CA MET A 63 -6.31 7.76 3.49
C MET A 63 -7.56 8.45 2.93
N ASP A 64 -8.63 7.71 2.73
CA ASP A 64 -9.92 8.18 2.18
C ASP A 64 -10.99 8.29 3.28
N ASP A 65 -11.03 7.33 4.20
CA ASP A 65 -11.99 7.24 5.31
C ASP A 65 -11.23 7.10 6.64
N PRO A 66 -10.86 8.23 7.26
CA PRO A 66 -9.97 8.25 8.43
C PRO A 66 -10.68 7.78 9.70
N ILE A 67 -9.93 7.07 10.55
CA ILE A 67 -10.36 6.65 11.89
C ILE A 67 -9.55 7.36 12.98
N LEU A 68 -10.06 7.35 14.21
CA LEU A 68 -9.26 7.74 15.37
C LEU A 68 -7.98 6.89 15.43
N LEU A 69 -6.88 7.52 15.87
CA LEU A 69 -5.56 6.90 15.99
C LEU A 69 -4.86 6.57 14.65
N GLY A 70 -5.52 6.77 13.51
CA GLY A 70 -5.04 6.34 12.18
C GLY A 70 -4.18 7.33 11.40
N SER A 71 -3.86 8.52 11.94
CA SER A 71 -3.20 9.60 11.20
C SER A 71 -1.84 9.22 10.61
N SER A 72 -1.02 8.46 11.35
CA SER A 72 0.30 7.99 10.89
C SER A 72 0.18 7.01 9.71
N ALA A 73 -0.80 6.10 9.78
CA ALA A 73 -1.10 5.16 8.70
C ALA A 73 -1.66 5.86 7.46
N ALA A 74 -2.59 6.81 7.64
CA ALA A 74 -3.17 7.60 6.56
C ALA A 74 -2.09 8.38 5.78
N MET A 75 -1.18 9.06 6.48
CA MET A 75 -0.03 9.75 5.88
C MET A 75 0.79 8.80 4.99
N ALA A 76 1.16 7.63 5.50
CA ALA A 76 1.94 6.66 4.73
C ALA A 76 1.18 6.16 3.50
N ASN A 77 -0.13 5.89 3.62
CA ASN A 77 -0.98 5.46 2.51
C ASN A 77 -1.06 6.52 1.41
N VAL A 78 -1.27 7.80 1.76
CA VAL A 78 -1.25 8.90 0.80
C VAL A 78 0.11 9.02 0.11
N GLY A 79 1.21 8.93 0.88
CA GLY A 79 2.56 9.00 0.33
C GLY A 79 2.86 7.88 -0.67
N VAL A 80 2.44 6.64 -0.37
CA VAL A 80 2.56 5.50 -1.31
C VAL A 80 1.70 5.73 -2.55
N SER A 81 0.43 6.15 -2.39
CA SER A 81 -0.47 6.38 -3.53
C SER A 81 0.03 7.51 -4.45
N GLY A 82 0.54 8.60 -3.87
CA GLY A 82 1.12 9.72 -4.61
C GLY A 82 2.39 9.32 -5.36
N PHE A 83 3.28 8.58 -4.70
CA PHE A 83 4.49 8.04 -5.34
C PHE A 83 4.14 7.12 -6.52
N VAL A 84 3.20 6.18 -6.35
CA VAL A 84 2.76 5.25 -7.40
C VAL A 84 2.23 6.00 -8.62
N THR A 85 1.38 7.01 -8.39
CA THR A 85 0.78 7.81 -9.46
C THR A 85 1.85 8.52 -10.29
N SER A 86 2.84 9.16 -9.64
CA SER A 86 3.91 9.88 -10.33
C SER A 86 4.93 8.93 -10.97
N ALA A 87 5.40 7.92 -10.25
CA ALA A 87 6.44 7.00 -10.73
C ALA A 87 6.00 6.25 -12.00
N ALA A 88 4.70 6.00 -12.16
CA ALA A 88 4.14 5.34 -13.33
C ALA A 88 4.46 6.03 -14.66
N VAL A 89 4.67 7.35 -14.68
CA VAL A 89 5.02 8.09 -15.91
C VAL A 89 6.53 8.14 -16.18
N GLU A 90 7.35 7.75 -15.20
CA GLU A 90 8.82 7.80 -15.27
C GLU A 90 9.45 6.42 -15.46
N LEU A 91 8.76 5.35 -15.07
CA LEU A 91 9.22 3.98 -15.22
C LEU A 91 9.48 3.62 -16.69
N LYS A 92 10.65 3.03 -16.94
CA LYS A 92 11.13 2.68 -18.28
C LYS A 92 10.87 1.19 -18.58
N ASN A 93 11.23 0.75 -19.79
CA ASN A 93 11.15 -0.66 -20.21
C ASN A 93 9.75 -1.30 -20.09
N GLY A 94 8.70 -0.48 -20.19
CA GLY A 94 7.31 -0.94 -20.04
C GLY A 94 6.95 -1.38 -18.62
N LEU A 95 7.79 -1.09 -17.62
CA LEU A 95 7.49 -1.41 -16.23
C LEU A 95 6.22 -0.67 -15.79
N ARG A 96 5.39 -1.36 -15.00
CA ARG A 96 4.15 -0.83 -14.47
C ARG A 96 4.18 -0.78 -12.95
N ILE A 97 3.41 0.12 -12.36
CA ILE A 97 3.26 0.22 -10.91
C ILE A 97 1.84 0.58 -10.55
N ASN A 98 1.24 -0.12 -9.59
CA ASN A 98 -0.05 0.23 -8.99
C ASN A 98 0.01 0.04 -7.48
N ASN A 99 -1.04 0.45 -6.78
CA ASN A 99 -1.26 0.09 -5.38
C ASN A 99 -2.67 -0.43 -5.14
N VAL A 100 -2.81 -1.29 -4.13
CA VAL A 100 -4.10 -1.78 -3.64
C VAL A 100 -4.42 -1.07 -2.33
N SER A 101 -5.62 -0.48 -2.25
CA SER A 101 -6.14 0.17 -1.05
C SER A 101 -7.30 -0.66 -0.50
N PRO A 102 -7.04 -1.57 0.45
CA PRO A 102 -8.09 -2.38 1.06
C PRO A 102 -8.82 -1.62 2.19
N ASN A 103 -10.07 -2.01 2.44
CA ASN A 103 -10.73 -1.80 3.73
C ASN A 103 -10.06 -2.64 4.83
N VAL A 104 -10.55 -2.53 6.07
CA VAL A 104 -10.29 -3.57 7.07
C VAL A 104 -10.75 -4.93 6.53
N VAL A 105 -9.90 -5.95 6.64
CA VAL A 105 -10.22 -7.28 6.15
C VAL A 105 -10.92 -8.10 7.23
N GLU A 106 -11.86 -8.97 6.83
CA GLU A 106 -12.65 -9.81 7.74
C GLU A 106 -11.75 -10.63 8.68
N GLU A 107 -10.67 -11.19 8.15
CA GLU A 107 -9.69 -12.04 8.83
C GLU A 107 -8.88 -11.28 9.88
N ALA A 108 -8.95 -9.95 9.90
CA ALA A 108 -8.23 -9.10 10.84
C ALA A 108 -9.18 -8.39 11.83
N LEU A 109 -10.48 -8.68 11.80
CA LEU A 109 -11.46 -8.05 12.67
C LEU A 109 -11.24 -8.35 14.15
N ASP A 110 -10.78 -9.55 14.51
CA ASP A 110 -10.46 -9.88 15.91
C ASP A 110 -9.40 -8.94 16.51
N LYS A 111 -8.52 -8.40 15.66
CA LYS A 111 -7.44 -7.50 16.07
C LYS A 111 -7.78 -6.02 15.87
N TYR A 112 -8.49 -5.69 14.80
CA TYR A 112 -8.68 -4.30 14.38
C TYR A 112 -10.13 -3.81 14.42
N GLY A 113 -11.12 -4.69 14.61
CA GLY A 113 -12.54 -4.36 14.50
C GLY A 113 -12.98 -3.19 15.37
N GLU A 114 -12.42 -3.07 16.58
CA GLU A 114 -12.73 -1.97 17.50
C GLU A 114 -12.34 -0.57 16.96
N PHE A 115 -11.34 -0.49 16.08
CA PHE A 115 -10.93 0.78 15.45
C PHE A 115 -11.81 1.17 14.25
N PHE A 116 -12.55 0.21 13.68
CA PHE A 116 -13.31 0.35 12.43
C PHE A 116 -14.81 0.14 12.65
N LYS A 117 -15.35 0.57 13.80
CA LYS A 117 -16.79 0.46 14.09
C LYS A 117 -17.61 1.20 13.03
N GLY A 118 -18.57 0.48 12.43
CA GLY A 118 -19.42 1.01 11.36
C GLY A 118 -18.88 0.78 9.94
N PHE A 119 -17.65 0.29 9.79
CA PHE A 119 -17.13 -0.14 8.49
C PHE A 119 -17.68 -1.51 8.12
N THR A 120 -17.92 -1.73 6.82
CA THR A 120 -18.18 -3.06 6.28
C THR A 120 -16.84 -3.66 5.87
N ALA A 121 -16.36 -4.66 6.61
CA ALA A 121 -15.12 -5.34 6.27
C ALA A 121 -15.19 -6.03 4.91
N VAL A 122 -14.02 -6.28 4.30
CA VAL A 122 -13.92 -7.00 3.03
C VAL A 122 -13.18 -8.33 3.23
N PRO A 123 -13.57 -9.41 2.54
CA PRO A 123 -12.83 -10.66 2.63
C PRO A 123 -11.47 -10.53 1.93
N VAL A 124 -10.42 -11.19 2.43
CA VAL A 124 -9.05 -11.02 1.92
C VAL A 124 -8.90 -11.49 0.47
N ASP A 125 -9.72 -12.45 0.03
CA ASP A 125 -9.71 -12.98 -1.34
C ASP A 125 -10.12 -11.90 -2.37
N LYS A 126 -11.09 -11.05 -2.03
CA LYS A 126 -11.50 -9.88 -2.83
C LYS A 126 -10.36 -8.88 -2.94
N VAL A 127 -9.59 -8.68 -1.86
CA VAL A 127 -8.38 -7.84 -1.89
C VAL A 127 -7.28 -8.47 -2.75
N ALA A 128 -7.07 -9.79 -2.64
CA ALA A 128 -6.09 -10.53 -3.44
C ALA A 128 -6.35 -10.40 -4.94
N ASN A 129 -7.61 -10.37 -5.37
CA ASN A 129 -7.98 -10.14 -6.77
C ASN A 129 -7.46 -8.79 -7.31
N ALA A 130 -7.36 -7.75 -6.49
CA ALA A 130 -6.79 -6.47 -6.90
C ALA A 130 -5.27 -6.54 -7.10
N PHE A 131 -4.56 -7.37 -6.32
CA PHE A 131 -3.15 -7.66 -6.56
C PHE A 131 -2.95 -8.43 -7.86
N ILE A 132 -3.75 -9.48 -8.09
CA ILE A 132 -3.73 -10.25 -9.33
C ILE A 132 -4.00 -9.34 -10.53
N LYS A 133 -5.02 -8.48 -10.45
CA LYS A 133 -5.33 -7.49 -11.49
C LYS A 133 -4.15 -6.56 -11.80
N SER A 134 -3.38 -6.16 -10.79
CA SER A 134 -2.18 -5.33 -10.98
C SER A 134 -1.08 -6.07 -11.73
N VAL A 135 -0.81 -7.31 -11.32
CA VAL A 135 0.25 -8.14 -11.89
C VAL A 135 -0.08 -8.56 -13.32
N GLU A 136 -1.23 -9.20 -13.51
CA GLU A 136 -1.66 -9.82 -14.77
C GLU A 136 -2.26 -8.83 -15.77
N GLY A 137 -2.72 -7.65 -15.29
CA GLY A 137 -3.29 -6.61 -16.13
C GLY A 137 -2.23 -5.76 -16.84
N ALA A 138 -2.68 -4.72 -17.55
CA ALA A 138 -1.80 -3.80 -18.28
C ALA A 138 -1.86 -2.34 -17.79
N GLN A 139 -2.64 -2.06 -16.73
CA GLN A 139 -2.77 -0.72 -16.15
C GLN A 139 -1.54 -0.34 -15.31
N THR A 140 -1.28 0.96 -15.21
CA THR A 140 -0.21 1.58 -14.40
C THR A 140 -0.69 2.89 -13.78
N GLY A 141 -0.09 3.31 -12.67
CA GLY A 141 -0.42 4.54 -11.94
C GLY A 141 -1.77 4.49 -11.22
N GLN A 142 -2.33 3.29 -11.00
CA GLN A 142 -3.66 3.13 -10.42
C GLN A 142 -3.63 2.87 -8.91
N THR A 143 -4.69 3.32 -8.24
CA THR A 143 -5.08 2.89 -6.90
C THR A 143 -6.32 2.01 -7.01
N TYR A 144 -6.16 0.71 -6.80
CA TYR A 144 -7.28 -0.23 -6.76
C TYR A 144 -7.92 -0.23 -5.38
N LYS A 145 -9.02 0.51 -5.23
CA LYS A 145 -9.80 0.57 -3.99
C LYS A 145 -10.66 -0.69 -3.86
N VAL A 146 -10.57 -1.36 -2.70
CA VAL A 146 -11.38 -2.54 -2.35
C VAL A 146 -12.03 -2.25 -1.01
N TYR A 147 -13.13 -1.50 -1.06
CA TYR A 147 -13.91 -1.10 0.11
C TYR A 147 -15.18 -1.95 0.28
#